data_AF-A0A7G2TAN7-F1
#
_entry.id   AF-A0A7G2TAN7-F1
#
_cell.length_a   1.000
_cell.length_b   1.000
_cell.length_c   1.000
_cell.angle_alpha   90.00
_cell.angle_beta   90.00
_cell.angle_gamma   90.00
#
_symmetry.space_group_name_H-M   'P 1'
#
loop_
_entity.id
_entity.type
_entity.pdbx_description
1 polymer ?
#
loop_
_entity_poly.entity_id
_entity_poly.type
_entity_poly.pdbx_seq_one_letter_code
_entity_poly.pdbx_strand_id
1 'polypeptide(L)' 'MGSKKEWYNRYIVGYLLILIPPLGLYGVYKSDVIPAKWKNITFGAFIFAIAGGVLIHSL' A
#
# COMPACT_ATOMS: atom_id res chain seq x y z
N MET A 1 -4.46 1.85 23.11
CA MET A 1 -3.16 1.31 22.67
C MET A 1 -3.45 0.10 21.79
N GLY A 2 -3.13 0.18 20.50
CA GLY A 2 -3.37 -0.92 19.57
C GLY A 2 -2.56 -2.15 19.94
N SER A 3 -3.14 -3.33 19.81
CA SER A 3 -2.49 -4.56 20.27
C SER A 3 -1.19 -4.80 19.49
N LYS A 4 -0.20 -5.48 20.10
CA LYS A 4 1.09 -5.85 19.45
C LYS A 4 0.87 -6.50 18.06
N LYS A 5 -0.26 -7.20 17.91
CA LYS A 5 -0.70 -7.87 16.68
C LYS A 5 -1.08 -6.89 15.57
N GLU A 6 -1.69 -5.76 15.90
CA GLU A 6 -2.05 -4.72 14.92
C GLU A 6 -0.81 -4.01 14.37
N TRP A 7 0.16 -3.72 15.25
CA TRP A 7 1.44 -3.14 14.84
C TRP A 7 2.21 -4.08 13.91
N TYR A 8 2.30 -5.36 14.25
CA TYR A 8 2.95 -6.38 13.42
C TYR A 8 2.28 -6.53 12.05
N ASN A 9 0.93 -6.58 12.01
CA ASN A 9 0.20 -6.65 10.74
C ASN A 9 0.45 -5.41 9.87
N ARG A 10 0.48 -4.21 10.46
CA ARG A 10 0.79 -2.98 9.71
C ARG A 10 2.21 -3.03 9.13
N TYR A 11 3.17 -3.57 9.88
CA TYR A 11 4.56 -3.70 9.45
C TYR A 11 4.74 -4.71 8.30
N ILE A 12 4.11 -5.89 8.40
CA ILE A 12 4.12 -6.89 7.31
C ILE A 12 3.52 -6.32 6.03
N VAL A 13 2.39 -5.63 6.12
CA VAL A 13 1.73 -5.04 4.94
C VAL A 13 2.65 -4.03 4.26
N GLY A 14 3.35 -3.20 5.03
CA GLY A 14 4.36 -2.28 4.53
C GLY A 14 5.54 -3.00 3.85
N TYR A 15 6.00 -4.11 4.42
CA TYR A 15 7.07 -4.91 3.84
C TYR A 15 6.64 -5.56 2.51
N LEU A 16 5.44 -6.12 2.47
CA LEU A 16 4.86 -6.71 1.27
C LEU A 16 4.67 -5.68 0.15
N LEU A 17 4.31 -4.42 0.48
CA LEU A 17 4.18 -3.34 -0.50
C LEU A 17 5.46 -3.09 -1.30
N ILE A 18 6.62 -3.26 -0.67
CA ILE A 18 7.92 -3.01 -1.31
C ILE A 18 8.39 -4.25 -2.08
N LEU A 19 8.34 -5.42 -1.44
CA LEU A 19 8.91 -6.65 -1.99
C LEU A 19 8.02 -7.33 -3.02
N ILE A 20 6.70 -7.34 -2.78
CA ILE A 20 5.73 -7.98 -3.65
C ILE A 20 4.52 -7.04 -3.74
N PRO A 21 4.63 -5.96 -4.54
CA PRO A 21 3.63 -4.88 -4.55
C PRO A 21 2.17 -5.35 -4.69
N PRO A 22 1.83 -6.38 -5.50
CA PRO A 22 0.47 -6.89 -5.55
C PRO A 22 -0.06 -7.41 -4.20
N LEU A 23 0.77 -8.16 -3.46
CA LEU A 23 0.39 -8.68 -2.14
C LEU A 23 0.31 -7.58 -1.08
N GLY A 24 1.20 -6.59 -1.17
CA GLY A 24 1.17 -5.43 -0.28
C GLY A 24 -0.06 -4.57 -0.49
N LEU A 25 -0.42 -4.27 -1.73
CA LEU A 25 -1.63 -3.52 -2.08
C LEU A 25 -2.90 -4.25 -1.61
N TYR A 26 -2.96 -5.58 -1.80
CA TYR A 26 -4.04 -6.39 -1.26
C TYR A 26 -4.09 -6.32 0.28
N GLY A 27 -2.93 -6.39 0.93
CA GLY A 27 -2.80 -6.24 2.37
C GLY A 27 -3.32 -4.89 2.87
N VAL A 28 -2.99 -3.78 2.19
CA VAL A 28 -3.49 -2.44 2.53
C VAL A 28 -4.99 -2.34 2.38
N TYR A 29 -5.54 -2.87 1.28
CA TYR A 29 -6.97 -2.86 1.01
C TYR A 29 -7.74 -3.60 2.11
N LYS A 30 -7.32 -4.83 2.42
CA LYS A 30 -8.01 -5.73 3.36
C LYS A 30 -7.78 -5.39 4.84
N SER A 31 -6.72 -4.66 5.18
CA SER A 31 -6.37 -4.42 6.58
C SER A 31 -7.38 -3.50 7.29
N ASP A 32 -8.01 -3.98 8.35
CA ASP A 32 -8.91 -3.18 9.20
C ASP A 32 -8.14 -2.22 10.14
N VAL A 33 -6.85 -2.47 10.36
CA VAL A 33 -5.99 -1.68 11.24
C VAL A 33 -5.33 -0.49 10.54
N ILE A 34 -5.40 -0.43 9.20
CA ILE A 34 -4.86 0.70 8.42
C ILE A 34 -5.98 1.73 8.21
N PRO A 35 -5.80 2.97 8.67
CA PRO A 35 -6.81 4.02 8.50
C PRO A 35 -7.10 4.28 7.02
N ALA A 36 -8.35 4.62 6.71
CA ALA A 36 -8.78 4.91 5.34
C ALA A 36 -7.92 5.99 4.66
N LYS A 37 -7.46 7.01 5.40
CA LYS A 37 -6.52 8.03 4.89
C LYS A 37 -5.27 7.41 4.26
N TRP A 38 -4.65 6.44 4.94
CA TRP A 38 -3.44 5.77 4.44
C TRP A 38 -3.72 4.81 3.30
N LYS A 39 -4.90 4.17 3.26
CA LYS A 39 -5.34 3.38 2.11
C LYS A 39 -5.43 4.27 0.86
N ASN A 40 -6.12 5.41 0.97
CA ASN A 40 -6.29 6.35 -0.13
C ASN A 40 -4.96 6.92 -0.62
N ILE A 41 -4.05 7.26 0.29
CA ILE A 41 -2.69 7.72 -0.08
C ILE A 41 -1.94 6.63 -0.86
N THR A 42 -1.98 5.38 -0.39
CA THR A 42 -1.27 4.26 -1.04
C THR A 42 -1.78 4.01 -2.45
N PHE A 43 -3.11 3.93 -2.63
CA PHE A 43 -3.70 3.71 -3.94
C PHE A 43 -3.57 4.94 -4.85
N GLY A 44 -3.63 6.15 -4.31
CA GLY A 44 -3.33 7.36 -5.06
C GLY A 44 -1.90 7.36 -5.60
N ALA A 45 -0.92 7.07 -4.74
CA ALA A 45 0.48 6.94 -5.14
C ALA A 45 0.69 5.85 -6.20
N PHE A 46 -0.01 4.71 -6.08
CA PHE A 46 0.03 3.64 -7.07
C PHE A 46 -0.50 4.08 -8.45
N ILE A 47 -1.63 4.79 -8.49
CA ILE A 47 -2.17 5.35 -9.74
C ILE A 47 -1.18 6.34 -10.35
N PHE A 48 -0.59 7.23 -9.54
CA PHE A 48 0.43 8.17 -10.01
C PHE A 48 1.68 7.46 -10.57
N ALA A 49 2.12 6.37 -9.94
CA ALA A 49 3.25 5.57 -10.43
C ALA A 49 2.94 4.93 -11.79
N ILE A 50 1.73 4.38 -11.97
CA ILE A 50 1.29 3.83 -13.26
C ILE A 50 1.22 4.94 -14.31
N ALA A 51 0.53 6.03 -14.01
CA ALA A 51 0.37 7.16 -14.94
C ALA A 51 1.73 7.75 -15.34
N GLY A 52 2.64 7.95 -14.38
CA GLY A 52 4.00 8.42 -14.62
C GLY A 52 4.81 7.45 -15.46
N GLY A 53 4.73 6.15 -15.18
CA GLY A 53 5.40 5.11 -15.98
C GLY A 53 4.91 5.07 -17.42
N VAL A 54 3.59 5.14 -17.63
CA VAL A 54 2.98 5.20 -18.96
C VAL A 54 3.44 6.46 -19.69
N LEU A 55 3.40 7.63 -19.04
CA LEU A 55 3.84 8.90 -19.63
C LEU A 55 5.31 8.86 -20.04
N ILE A 56 6.20 8.34 -19.20
CA ILE A 56 7.63 8.22 -19.50
C ILE A 56 7.87 7.25 -20.67
N HIS A 57 7.17 6.12 -20.70
CA HIS A 57 7.33 5.13 -21.77
C HIS A 57 6.67 5.55 -23.10
N SER A 58 5.70 6.46 -23.05
CA SER A 58 5.01 6.97 -24.25
C SER A 58 5.72 8.16 -24.90
N LEU A 59 6.80 8.65 -24.29
CA LEU A 59 7.60 9.80 -24.72
C LEU A 59 8.84 9.33 -25.49
#